data_AF-A0A0E3R9Z9-F1
#
_entry.id   AF-A0A0E3R9Z9-F1
#
_cell.length_a   1.000
_cell.length_b   1.000
_cell.length_c   1.000
_cell.angle_alpha   90.00
_cell.angle_beta   90.00
_cell.angle_gamma   90.00
#
_symmetry.space_group_name_H-M   'P 1'
#
loop_
_entity.id
_entity.type
_entity.pdbx_description
1 polymer ?
#
loop_
_entity_poly.entity_id
_entity_poly.type
_entity_poly.pdbx_seq_one_letter_code
_entity_poly.pdbx_strand_id
1 'polypeptide(L)'
;MTDKKASKTEVAADGKKGLGTIIGKISGKGRLETEVERLASRVDELELGLQNTKNQLEKKEALARQAVADRQEAESRLNQERVRTQTLSHELDKMRTESQNRLEFRGVENLSPSAVQAYLSKLSSFRSPSEDLLTVYLPAGTRLLAIVPEKTLELVEEETCSLLDRLNTETGMIFFYDLHRMISEAIVPPFPVSSAVWYLKDSFETAPLEENLNSSCRMLVLVLHAGESFIGFAPDARVFDTEEFIKSSVKEKHSKGGFSQRRFERLREEDIAHHMDKVFEVLDKVLEENSPVDFVILNGDTPLIREAEKRLPLSPEIIEKPADIKVEKTGGEEILRMVLSSRRYLL
;
A
#
# COMPACT_ATOMS: atom_id res chain seq x y z
N MET A 1 22.14 63.88 -54.57
CA MET A 1 21.26 64.62 -55.50
C MET A 1 20.95 65.96 -54.86
N THR A 2 21.43 67.02 -55.54
CA THR A 2 20.96 68.43 -55.59
C THR A 2 20.85 69.22 -54.28
N ASP A 3 21.78 70.15 -53.98
CA ASP A 3 21.86 71.58 -54.42
C ASP A 3 20.70 72.42 -53.84
N LYS A 4 20.80 73.64 -53.27
CA LYS A 4 21.72 74.81 -53.29
C LYS A 4 21.24 75.75 -52.15
N LYS A 5 22.10 76.34 -51.30
CA LYS A 5 22.81 77.64 -51.43
C LYS A 5 22.01 78.92 -51.08
N ALA A 6 22.56 79.66 -50.10
CA ALA A 6 22.60 81.13 -49.92
C ALA A 6 21.33 81.86 -49.40
N SER A 7 21.37 82.95 -48.62
CA SER A 7 22.46 83.86 -48.25
C SER A 7 22.21 84.59 -46.91
N LYS A 8 23.34 84.90 -46.26
CA LYS A 8 23.65 85.95 -45.26
C LYS A 8 22.76 87.20 -45.25
N THR A 9 22.66 87.84 -44.07
CA THR A 9 23.21 89.19 -43.80
C THR A 9 23.34 89.42 -42.28
N GLU A 10 24.58 89.59 -41.81
CA GLU A 10 24.95 90.23 -40.54
C GLU A 10 24.70 91.74 -40.63
N VAL A 11 24.34 92.43 -39.53
CA VAL A 11 25.03 93.65 -39.07
C VAL A 11 24.83 93.78 -37.55
N ALA A 12 25.94 93.96 -36.84
CA ALA A 12 26.08 94.24 -35.42
C ALA A 12 26.15 95.76 -35.13
N ALA A 13 26.20 96.10 -33.83
CA ALA A 13 26.61 97.37 -33.23
C ALA A 13 25.55 98.49 -33.27
N ASP A 14 25.35 99.34 -32.27
CA ASP A 14 25.95 99.62 -30.96
C ASP A 14 25.02 100.68 -30.31
N GLY A 15 25.14 100.92 -29.00
CA GLY A 15 24.72 102.22 -28.46
C GLY A 15 23.79 102.21 -27.25
N LYS A 16 24.35 101.84 -26.09
CA LYS A 16 24.31 102.62 -24.83
C LYS A 16 23.03 103.40 -24.47
N LYS A 17 22.40 103.01 -23.34
CA LYS A 17 22.37 103.76 -22.05
C LYS A 17 21.19 103.27 -21.19
N GLY A 18 21.46 102.97 -19.93
CA GLY A 18 20.40 102.75 -18.94
C GLY A 18 20.89 102.00 -17.71
N LEU A 19 21.75 102.65 -16.91
CA LEU A 19 22.14 102.21 -15.58
C LEU A 19 20.92 102.09 -14.66
N GLY A 20 20.67 100.89 -14.14
CA GLY A 20 19.70 100.59 -13.10
C GLY A 20 20.21 99.47 -12.20
N THR A 21 21.13 99.83 -11.30
CA THR A 21 21.34 99.30 -9.94
C THR A 21 20.79 97.91 -9.61
N ILE A 22 21.68 96.91 -9.64
CA ILE A 22 22.12 96.10 -8.48
C ILE A 22 21.06 95.71 -7.42
N ILE A 23 20.83 94.38 -7.37
CA ILE A 23 20.43 93.53 -6.23
C ILE A 23 18.96 93.57 -5.77
N GLY A 24 18.23 92.50 -6.12
CA GLY A 24 16.94 92.16 -5.52
C GLY A 24 16.49 90.73 -5.85
N LYS A 25 16.96 89.76 -5.05
CA LYS A 25 16.36 88.43 -4.82
C LYS A 25 16.41 87.39 -5.96
N ILE A 26 17.24 86.38 -5.71
CA ILE A 26 17.11 84.98 -6.14
C ILE A 26 15.63 84.58 -6.21
N SER A 27 15.05 84.53 -7.40
CA SER A 27 13.63 84.22 -7.58
C SER A 27 13.43 82.71 -7.52
N GLY A 28 12.72 82.23 -6.49
CA GLY A 28 12.39 80.81 -6.28
C GLY A 28 11.59 80.16 -7.41
N LYS A 29 11.21 80.91 -8.45
CA LYS A 29 10.41 80.44 -9.59
C LYS A 29 11.06 79.30 -10.37
N GLY A 30 12.37 79.37 -10.65
CA GLY A 30 13.07 78.29 -11.36
C GLY A 30 13.21 77.00 -10.54
N ARG A 31 13.39 77.11 -9.21
CA ARG A 31 13.38 75.94 -8.31
C ARG A 31 12.00 75.33 -8.18
N LEU A 32 10.95 76.16 -8.20
CA LEU A 32 9.56 75.71 -8.18
C LEU A 32 9.17 75.01 -9.48
N GLU A 33 9.63 75.48 -10.64
CA GLU A 33 9.37 74.84 -11.93
C GLU A 33 10.01 73.44 -12.01
N THR A 34 11.27 73.27 -11.58
CA THR A 34 11.91 71.95 -11.50
C THR A 34 11.22 71.01 -10.50
N GLU A 35 10.73 71.55 -9.38
CA GLU A 35 10.00 70.76 -8.38
C GLU A 35 8.61 70.33 -8.88
N VAL A 36 7.92 71.18 -9.64
CA VAL A 36 6.65 70.84 -10.30
C VAL A 36 6.85 69.72 -11.32
N GLU A 37 7.90 69.79 -12.14
CA GLU A 37 8.21 68.75 -13.12
C GLU A 37 8.59 67.41 -12.46
N ARG A 38 9.34 67.47 -11.35
CA ARG A 38 9.68 66.29 -10.53
C ARG A 38 8.44 65.66 -9.89
N LEU A 39 7.54 66.47 -9.35
CA LEU A 39 6.30 66.01 -8.74
C LEU A 39 5.35 65.44 -9.80
N ALA A 40 5.24 66.07 -10.97
CA ALA A 40 4.44 65.56 -12.08
C ALA A 40 4.96 64.19 -12.56
N SER A 41 6.27 64.05 -12.77
CA SER A 41 6.87 62.76 -13.15
C SER A 41 6.61 61.66 -12.10
N ARG A 42 6.62 62.03 -10.81
CA ARG A 42 6.35 61.10 -9.72
C ARG A 42 4.86 60.73 -9.61
N VAL A 43 3.96 61.64 -9.96
CA VAL A 43 2.53 61.35 -10.07
C VAL A 43 2.30 60.35 -11.21
N ASP A 44 2.90 60.57 -12.37
CA ASP A 44 2.79 59.66 -13.53
C ASP A 44 3.35 58.26 -13.21
N GLU A 45 4.51 58.17 -12.55
CA GLU A 45 5.08 56.90 -12.09
C GLU A 45 4.18 56.18 -11.08
N LEU A 46 3.59 56.91 -10.13
CA LEU A 46 2.68 56.34 -9.14
C LEU A 46 1.37 55.88 -9.77
N GLU A 47 0.84 56.60 -10.76
CA GLU A 47 -0.36 56.21 -11.50
C GLU A 47 -0.11 54.93 -12.32
N LEU A 48 1.03 54.83 -13.00
CA LEU A 48 1.47 53.61 -13.69
C LEU A 48 1.65 52.43 -12.71
N GLY A 49 2.24 52.69 -11.54
CA GLY A 49 2.39 51.70 -10.48
C GLY A 49 1.05 51.20 -9.94
N LEU A 50 0.10 52.11 -9.70
CA LEU A 50 -1.27 51.77 -9.29
C LEU A 50 -1.99 50.92 -10.34
N GLN A 51 -1.86 51.28 -11.61
CA GLN A 51 -2.50 50.53 -12.68
C GLN A 51 -1.92 49.11 -12.83
N ASN A 52 -0.60 48.95 -12.72
CA ASN A 52 0.05 47.65 -12.76
C ASN A 52 -0.34 46.77 -11.56
N THR A 53 -0.35 47.33 -10.35
CA THR A 53 -0.75 46.59 -9.14
C THR A 53 -2.22 46.19 -9.18
N LYS A 54 -3.11 47.06 -9.69
CA LYS A 54 -4.52 46.73 -9.93
C LYS A 54 -4.69 45.56 -10.91
N ASN A 55 -3.99 45.60 -12.06
CA ASN A 55 -4.03 44.52 -13.04
C ASN A 55 -3.50 43.18 -12.47
N GLN A 56 -2.47 43.24 -11.61
CA GLN A 56 -1.97 42.05 -10.92
C GLN A 56 -2.96 41.50 -9.89
N LEU A 57 -3.65 42.39 -9.17
CA LEU A 57 -4.68 42.01 -8.20
C LEU A 57 -5.85 41.32 -8.91
N GLU A 58 -6.36 41.90 -9.99
CA GLU A 58 -7.47 41.31 -10.77
C GLU A 58 -7.11 39.93 -11.32
N LYS A 59 -5.88 39.74 -11.84
CA LYS A 59 -5.40 38.42 -12.28
C LYS A 59 -5.34 37.42 -11.12
N LYS A 60 -4.84 37.83 -9.95
CA LYS A 60 -4.78 36.97 -8.76
C LYS A 60 -6.18 36.62 -8.24
N GLU A 61 -7.11 37.57 -8.24
CA GLU A 61 -8.50 37.34 -7.86
C GLU A 61 -9.19 36.37 -8.82
N ALA A 62 -8.98 36.50 -10.13
CA ALA A 62 -9.52 35.58 -11.12
C ALA A 62 -8.98 34.15 -10.93
N LEU A 63 -7.67 34.00 -10.72
CA LEU A 63 -7.05 32.71 -10.42
C LEU A 63 -7.58 32.10 -9.11
N ALA A 64 -7.78 32.93 -8.08
CA ALA A 64 -8.34 32.48 -6.82
C ALA A 64 -9.79 31.97 -6.98
N ARG A 65 -10.62 32.68 -7.76
CA ARG A 65 -11.99 32.24 -8.07
C ARG A 65 -12.00 30.92 -8.84
N GLN A 66 -11.13 30.75 -9.83
CA GLN A 66 -11.01 29.50 -10.58
C GLN A 66 -10.59 28.33 -9.67
N ALA A 67 -9.58 28.52 -8.82
CA ALA A 67 -9.12 27.49 -7.90
C ALA A 67 -10.21 27.07 -6.89
N VAL A 68 -11.07 28.00 -6.47
CA VAL A 68 -12.22 27.69 -5.61
C VAL A 68 -13.27 26.86 -6.37
N ALA A 69 -13.55 27.20 -7.63
CA ALA A 69 -14.48 26.44 -8.47
C ALA A 69 -13.98 25.01 -8.72
N ASP A 70 -12.70 24.86 -9.08
CA ASP A 70 -12.06 23.56 -9.30
C ASP A 70 -12.11 22.69 -8.02
N ARG A 71 -11.93 23.31 -6.84
CA ARG A 71 -12.07 22.59 -5.56
C ARG A 71 -13.51 22.13 -5.34
N GLN A 72 -14.49 22.99 -5.56
CA GLN A 72 -15.90 22.62 -5.37
C GLN A 72 -16.30 21.48 -6.29
N GLU A 73 -15.81 21.46 -7.53
CA GLU A 73 -16.03 20.36 -8.45
C GLU A 73 -15.37 19.06 -7.96
N ALA A 74 -14.11 19.12 -7.50
CA ALA A 74 -13.41 17.97 -6.95
C ALA A 74 -14.08 17.41 -5.68
N GLU A 75 -14.55 18.28 -4.78
CA GLU A 75 -15.30 17.89 -3.58
C GLU A 75 -16.64 17.23 -3.94
N SER A 76 -17.33 17.74 -4.97
CA SER A 76 -18.56 17.13 -5.45
C SER A 76 -18.33 15.72 -5.99
N ARG A 77 -17.28 15.51 -6.80
CA ARG A 77 -16.88 14.19 -7.29
C ARG A 77 -16.50 13.24 -6.15
N LEU A 78 -15.71 13.70 -5.18
CA LEU A 78 -15.36 12.90 -4.01
C LEU A 78 -16.61 12.48 -3.22
N ASN A 79 -17.55 13.40 -3.02
CA ASN A 79 -18.79 13.08 -2.31
C ASN A 79 -19.66 12.08 -3.08
N GLN A 80 -19.71 12.18 -4.42
CA GLN A 80 -20.37 11.18 -5.27
C GLN A 80 -19.72 9.79 -5.13
N GLU A 81 -18.39 9.70 -5.18
CA GLU A 81 -17.68 8.43 -5.01
C GLU A 81 -17.81 7.86 -3.59
N ARG A 82 -17.86 8.73 -2.58
CA ARG A 82 -18.12 8.31 -1.19
C ARG A 82 -19.52 7.73 -1.02
N VAL A 83 -20.53 8.40 -1.58
CA VAL A 83 -21.91 7.89 -1.59
C VAL A 83 -21.94 6.55 -2.33
N ARG A 84 -21.29 6.44 -3.49
CA ARG A 84 -21.21 5.20 -4.26
C ARG A 84 -20.54 4.07 -3.48
N THR A 85 -19.43 4.36 -2.80
CA THR A 85 -18.73 3.38 -1.95
C THR A 85 -19.62 2.95 -0.79
N GLN A 86 -20.37 3.87 -0.18
CA GLN A 86 -21.29 3.55 0.90
C GLN A 86 -22.48 2.71 0.41
N THR A 87 -23.03 3.03 -0.77
CA THR A 87 -24.08 2.22 -1.42
C THR A 87 -23.55 0.83 -1.78
N LEU A 88 -22.38 0.73 -2.40
CA LEU A 88 -21.75 -0.55 -2.72
C LEU A 88 -21.42 -1.36 -1.46
N SER A 89 -20.97 -0.72 -0.39
CA SER A 89 -20.76 -1.38 0.90
C SER A 89 -22.08 -1.90 1.46
N HIS A 90 -23.16 -1.13 1.37
CA HIS A 90 -24.48 -1.57 1.81
C HIS A 90 -25.04 -2.68 0.92
N GLU A 91 -24.81 -2.63 -0.39
CA GLU A 91 -25.14 -3.70 -1.32
C GLU A 91 -24.31 -4.96 -1.05
N LEU A 92 -23.03 -4.83 -0.70
CA LEU A 92 -22.18 -5.94 -0.27
C LEU A 92 -22.61 -6.50 1.08
N ASP A 93 -23.00 -5.67 2.04
CA ASP A 93 -23.52 -6.11 3.33
C ASP A 93 -24.89 -6.76 3.15
N LYS A 94 -25.73 -6.23 2.28
CA LYS A 94 -27.01 -6.84 1.90
C LYS A 94 -26.79 -8.15 1.16
N MET A 95 -25.85 -8.22 0.22
CA MET A 95 -25.43 -9.46 -0.42
C MET A 95 -24.84 -10.44 0.59
N ARG A 96 -24.08 -9.99 1.61
CA ARG A 96 -23.60 -10.82 2.73
C ARG A 96 -24.75 -11.32 3.60
N THR A 97 -25.76 -10.49 3.83
CA THR A 97 -26.96 -10.82 4.63
C THR A 97 -27.88 -11.77 3.86
N GLU A 98 -28.08 -11.55 2.56
CA GLU A 98 -28.77 -12.47 1.64
C GLU A 98 -27.95 -13.75 1.41
N SER A 99 -26.62 -13.66 1.56
CA SER A 99 -25.71 -14.79 1.67
C SER A 99 -25.73 -15.46 3.04
N GLN A 100 -26.53 -15.05 4.04
CA GLN A 100 -26.62 -15.80 5.31
C GLN A 100 -27.36 -17.13 5.16
N ASN A 101 -27.88 -17.44 3.97
CA ASN A 101 -28.20 -18.82 3.56
C ASN A 101 -26.97 -19.58 3.00
N ARG A 102 -25.77 -18.99 3.01
CA ARG A 102 -24.50 -19.63 2.65
C ARG A 102 -23.88 -20.20 3.92
N LEU A 103 -23.73 -21.51 3.92
CA LEU A 103 -22.91 -22.34 4.82
C LEU A 103 -21.80 -21.53 5.50
N GLU A 104 -21.78 -21.45 6.83
CA GLU A 104 -20.69 -20.82 7.58
C GLU A 104 -19.81 -21.90 8.21
N PHE A 105 -18.51 -21.65 8.30
CA PHE A 105 -17.62 -22.51 9.09
C PHE A 105 -18.03 -22.42 10.57
N ARG A 106 -18.15 -23.57 11.25
CA ARG A 106 -18.43 -23.61 12.70
C ARG A 106 -17.36 -22.89 13.53
N GLY A 107 -16.13 -22.83 13.02
CA GLY A 107 -15.03 -22.11 13.65
C GLY A 107 -13.79 -22.04 12.76
N VAL A 108 -12.96 -21.03 12.98
CA VAL A 108 -11.65 -20.89 12.34
C VAL A 108 -10.62 -20.57 13.42
N GLU A 109 -9.58 -21.40 13.50
CA GLU A 109 -8.52 -21.30 14.50
C GLU A 109 -7.16 -21.18 13.81
N ASN A 110 -6.27 -20.35 14.36
CA ASN A 110 -4.85 -20.37 14.00
C ASN A 110 -4.08 -21.17 15.05
N LEU A 111 -3.46 -22.27 14.63
CA LEU A 111 -2.67 -23.15 15.48
C LEU A 111 -1.19 -22.88 15.27
N SER A 112 -0.47 -22.48 16.32
CA SER A 112 1.00 -22.39 16.28
C SER A 112 1.63 -23.77 16.02
N PRO A 113 2.92 -23.85 15.60
CA PRO A 113 3.56 -25.13 15.29
C PRO A 113 3.45 -26.19 16.41
N SER A 114 3.67 -25.80 17.66
CA SER A 114 3.49 -26.70 18.81
C SER A 114 2.04 -27.11 19.05
N ALA A 115 1.08 -26.23 18.78
CA ALA A 115 -0.35 -26.48 18.97
C ALA A 115 -0.89 -27.43 17.91
N VAL A 116 -0.47 -27.27 16.63
CA VAL A 116 -0.87 -28.19 15.56
C VAL A 116 -0.27 -29.58 15.80
N GLN A 117 0.98 -29.68 16.26
CA GLN A 117 1.58 -30.98 16.57
C GLN A 117 0.87 -31.70 17.72
N ALA A 118 0.52 -30.97 18.79
CA ALA A 118 -0.28 -31.50 19.88
C ALA A 118 -1.69 -31.91 19.42
N TYR A 119 -2.27 -31.15 18.49
CA TYR A 119 -3.57 -31.46 17.89
C TYR A 119 -3.51 -32.73 17.03
N LEU A 120 -2.52 -32.87 16.14
CA LEU A 120 -2.33 -34.06 15.31
C LEU A 120 -2.07 -35.31 16.17
N SER A 121 -1.32 -35.18 17.26
CA SER A 121 -1.13 -36.27 18.24
C SER A 121 -2.45 -36.74 18.87
N LYS A 122 -3.42 -35.83 19.07
CA LYS A 122 -4.77 -36.20 19.54
C LYS A 122 -5.57 -36.83 18.40
N LEU A 123 -5.53 -36.24 17.21
CA LEU A 123 -6.27 -36.71 16.06
C LEU A 123 -5.85 -38.14 15.66
N SER A 124 -4.55 -38.42 15.68
CA SER A 124 -3.98 -39.74 15.41
C SER A 124 -4.28 -40.79 16.49
N SER A 125 -4.85 -40.39 17.63
CA SER A 125 -5.32 -41.31 18.68
C SER A 125 -6.75 -41.80 18.49
N PHE A 126 -7.54 -41.14 17.63
CA PHE A 126 -8.90 -41.58 17.31
C PHE A 126 -8.87 -42.93 16.59
N ARG A 127 -9.72 -43.85 17.04
CA ARG A 127 -9.89 -45.18 16.46
C ARG A 127 -11.37 -45.45 16.21
N SER A 128 -11.66 -45.95 15.01
CA SER A 128 -12.99 -46.44 14.65
C SER A 128 -12.92 -47.88 14.15
N PRO A 129 -13.60 -48.82 14.82
CA PRO A 129 -13.65 -50.22 14.38
C PRO A 129 -14.29 -50.42 13.00
N SER A 130 -15.05 -49.43 12.51
CA SER A 130 -15.81 -49.50 11.26
C SER A 130 -15.03 -49.03 10.04
N GLU A 131 -13.76 -48.63 10.20
CA GLU A 131 -12.91 -48.05 9.14
C GLU A 131 -13.56 -46.86 8.42
N ASP A 132 -14.17 -45.95 9.19
CA ASP A 132 -14.97 -44.82 8.69
C ASP A 132 -14.29 -43.45 8.88
N LEU A 133 -12.97 -43.43 9.08
CA LEU A 133 -12.20 -42.20 9.21
C LEU A 133 -11.52 -41.87 7.87
N LEU A 134 -12.04 -40.83 7.22
CA LEU A 134 -11.56 -40.29 5.94
C LEU A 134 -10.50 -39.22 6.19
N THR A 135 -9.35 -39.38 5.56
CA THR A 135 -8.30 -38.35 5.46
C THR A 135 -8.02 -38.04 4.01
N VAL A 136 -8.03 -36.77 3.62
CA VAL A 136 -7.74 -36.35 2.24
C VAL A 136 -6.70 -35.24 2.24
N TYR A 137 -5.61 -35.45 1.50
CA TYR A 137 -4.59 -34.45 1.23
C TYR A 137 -4.88 -33.81 -0.13
N LEU A 138 -5.10 -32.50 -0.11
CA LEU A 138 -5.48 -31.70 -1.28
C LEU A 138 -4.38 -30.66 -1.55
N PRO A 139 -3.56 -30.84 -2.58
CA PRO A 139 -2.67 -29.79 -3.07
C PRO A 139 -3.45 -28.55 -3.51
N ALA A 140 -2.77 -27.40 -3.53
CA ALA A 140 -3.36 -26.14 -3.95
C ALA A 140 -4.05 -26.25 -5.32
N GLY A 141 -5.26 -25.69 -5.44
CA GLY A 141 -6.06 -25.75 -6.66
C GLY A 141 -6.73 -27.09 -6.98
N THR A 142 -6.58 -28.12 -6.12
CA THR A 142 -7.22 -29.43 -6.32
C THR A 142 -8.55 -29.52 -5.56
N ARG A 143 -9.55 -30.20 -6.14
CA ARG A 143 -10.87 -30.42 -5.53
C ARG A 143 -11.02 -31.86 -5.03
N LEU A 144 -11.90 -32.06 -4.04
CA LEU A 144 -12.22 -33.39 -3.51
C LEU A 144 -12.65 -34.38 -4.59
N LEU A 145 -13.55 -33.96 -5.47
CA LEU A 145 -14.09 -34.76 -6.59
C LEU A 145 -13.00 -35.30 -7.54
N ALA A 146 -11.84 -34.66 -7.59
CA ALA A 146 -10.74 -35.10 -8.47
C ALA A 146 -9.92 -36.26 -7.87
N ILE A 147 -9.99 -36.45 -6.55
CA ILE A 147 -9.15 -37.40 -5.81
C ILE A 147 -9.98 -38.54 -5.22
N VAL A 148 -11.14 -38.21 -4.66
CA VAL A 148 -12.00 -39.15 -3.93
C VAL A 148 -13.04 -39.75 -4.88
N PRO A 149 -13.20 -41.09 -4.93
CA PRO A 149 -14.23 -41.71 -5.75
C PRO A 149 -15.65 -41.26 -5.38
N GLU A 150 -16.53 -41.14 -6.37
CA GLU A 150 -17.93 -40.67 -6.17
C GLU A 150 -18.65 -41.43 -5.05
N LYS A 151 -18.50 -42.76 -4.99
CA LYS A 151 -19.13 -43.61 -3.95
C LYS A 151 -18.73 -43.23 -2.52
N THR A 152 -17.49 -42.78 -2.31
CA THR A 152 -17.01 -42.35 -1.01
C THR A 152 -17.42 -40.93 -0.73
N LEU A 153 -17.47 -40.09 -1.77
CA LEU A 153 -17.89 -38.70 -1.65
C LEU A 153 -19.39 -38.56 -1.36
N GLU A 154 -20.23 -39.47 -1.84
CA GLU A 154 -21.66 -39.57 -1.48
C GLU A 154 -21.90 -39.72 0.03
N LEU A 155 -20.87 -40.16 0.78
CA LEU A 155 -20.93 -40.30 2.24
C LEU A 155 -20.56 -38.99 2.97
N VAL A 156 -20.01 -38.01 2.24
CA VAL A 156 -19.69 -36.68 2.75
C VAL A 156 -20.85 -35.74 2.46
N GLU A 157 -21.20 -34.90 3.42
CA GLU A 157 -22.25 -33.89 3.24
C GLU A 157 -21.94 -32.92 2.08
N GLU A 158 -22.95 -32.60 1.28
CA GLU A 158 -22.85 -31.62 0.18
C GLU A 158 -22.46 -30.24 0.73
N GLU A 159 -22.93 -29.91 1.94
CA GLU A 159 -22.55 -28.71 2.66
C GLU A 159 -21.05 -28.67 2.97
N THR A 160 -20.49 -29.77 3.46
CA THR A 160 -19.06 -29.89 3.78
C THR A 160 -18.21 -29.75 2.52
N CYS A 161 -18.62 -30.39 1.41
CA CYS A 161 -17.94 -30.25 0.12
C CYS A 161 -17.96 -28.80 -0.38
N SER A 162 -19.11 -28.13 -0.27
CA SER A 162 -19.27 -26.73 -0.65
C SER A 162 -18.43 -25.77 0.20
N LEU A 163 -18.24 -26.07 1.49
CA LEU A 163 -17.34 -25.31 2.37
C LEU A 163 -15.87 -25.48 1.96
N LEU A 164 -15.45 -26.70 1.63
CA LEU A 164 -14.09 -26.99 1.18
C LEU A 164 -13.78 -26.33 -0.16
N ASP A 165 -14.70 -26.38 -1.13
CA ASP A 165 -14.51 -25.73 -2.44
C ASP A 165 -14.38 -24.20 -2.34
N ARG A 166 -14.85 -23.59 -1.24
CA ARG A 166 -14.66 -22.16 -0.95
C ARG A 166 -13.29 -21.83 -0.37
N LEU A 167 -12.58 -22.80 0.17
CA LEU A 167 -11.22 -22.62 0.69
C LEU A 167 -10.25 -22.58 -0.49
N ASN A 168 -10.07 -21.38 -1.08
CA ASN A 168 -9.01 -21.15 -2.06
C ASN A 168 -7.67 -20.95 -1.33
N THR A 169 -6.92 -22.03 -1.12
CA THR A 169 -5.69 -22.03 -0.32
C THR A 169 -4.44 -22.16 -1.21
N GLU A 170 -3.42 -21.34 -0.92
CA GLU A 170 -2.15 -21.36 -1.66
C GLU A 170 -1.30 -22.58 -1.34
N THR A 171 -1.42 -23.12 -0.13
CA THR A 171 -0.62 -24.26 0.34
C THR A 171 -1.38 -25.58 0.25
N GLY A 172 -2.61 -25.59 -0.25
CA GLY A 172 -3.48 -26.77 -0.16
C GLY A 172 -4.10 -26.94 1.23
N MET A 173 -4.67 -28.10 1.50
CA MET A 173 -5.32 -28.42 2.76
C MET A 173 -5.39 -29.92 3.01
N ILE A 174 -5.63 -30.30 4.27
CA ILE A 174 -5.87 -31.67 4.69
C ILE A 174 -7.26 -31.72 5.31
N PHE A 175 -8.12 -32.57 4.78
CA PHE A 175 -9.49 -32.76 5.24
C PHE A 175 -9.58 -34.03 6.08
N PHE A 176 -10.09 -33.91 7.29
CA PHE A 176 -10.34 -35.00 8.23
C PHE A 176 -11.84 -35.10 8.48
N TYR A 177 -12.40 -36.26 8.17
CA TYR A 177 -13.84 -36.49 8.25
C TYR A 177 -14.15 -37.87 8.82
N ASP A 178 -14.98 -37.90 9.84
CA ASP A 178 -15.63 -39.11 10.33
C ASP A 178 -17.01 -39.23 9.67
N LEU A 179 -17.36 -40.39 9.11
CA LEU A 179 -18.66 -40.61 8.46
C LEU A 179 -19.85 -40.45 9.43
N HIS A 180 -19.62 -40.58 10.74
CA HIS A 180 -20.61 -40.30 11.78
C HIS A 180 -20.60 -38.83 12.25
N ARG A 181 -19.80 -37.97 11.59
CA ARG A 181 -19.76 -36.51 11.73
C ARG A 181 -19.28 -36.01 13.10
N MET A 182 -18.58 -36.85 13.87
CA MET A 182 -17.94 -36.42 15.12
C MET A 182 -16.77 -35.48 14.84
N ILE A 183 -16.08 -35.66 13.71
CA ILE A 183 -14.98 -34.84 13.24
C ILE A 183 -15.28 -34.47 11.78
N SER A 184 -15.29 -33.16 11.48
CA SER A 184 -15.38 -32.62 10.12
C SER A 184 -14.59 -31.33 10.08
N GLU A 185 -13.32 -31.43 9.67
CA GLU A 185 -12.35 -30.36 9.84
C GLU A 185 -11.34 -30.32 8.69
N ALA A 186 -10.88 -29.12 8.34
CA ALA A 186 -9.81 -28.93 7.38
C ALA A 186 -8.63 -28.17 8.01
N ILE A 187 -7.41 -28.61 7.72
CA ILE A 187 -6.17 -27.95 8.14
C ILE A 187 -5.44 -27.43 6.90
N VAL A 188 -5.16 -26.13 6.88
CA VAL A 188 -4.31 -25.48 5.89
C VAL A 188 -2.91 -25.32 6.51
N PRO A 189 -1.91 -26.09 6.07
CA PRO A 189 -0.57 -26.04 6.62
C PRO A 189 0.18 -24.76 6.22
N PRO A 190 1.27 -24.41 6.93
CA PRO A 190 2.13 -23.28 6.59
C PRO A 190 2.83 -23.48 5.24
N PHE A 191 3.13 -24.73 4.86
CA PHE A 191 3.84 -25.11 3.63
C PHE A 191 2.95 -25.89 2.66
N PRO A 192 3.28 -25.91 1.35
CA PRO A 192 2.48 -26.60 0.34
C PRO A 192 2.33 -28.11 0.58
N VAL A 193 1.12 -28.61 0.36
CA VAL A 193 0.81 -30.05 0.32
C VAL A 193 1.24 -30.62 -1.04
N SER A 194 2.21 -31.54 -1.03
CA SER A 194 2.82 -32.04 -2.27
C SER A 194 2.04 -33.13 -2.99
N SER A 195 1.19 -33.89 -2.29
CA SER A 195 0.54 -35.09 -2.84
C SER A 195 -0.98 -35.04 -2.73
N ALA A 196 -1.64 -35.34 -3.85
CA ALA A 196 -3.08 -35.59 -3.92
C ALA A 196 -3.37 -37.06 -3.56
N VAL A 197 -3.77 -37.33 -2.32
CA VAL A 197 -4.02 -38.70 -1.83
C VAL A 197 -5.15 -38.72 -0.81
N TRP A 198 -5.85 -39.85 -0.71
CA TRP A 198 -6.90 -40.05 0.28
C TRP A 198 -6.78 -41.43 0.95
N TYR A 199 -7.31 -41.52 2.16
CA TYR A 199 -7.30 -42.71 3.00
C TYR A 199 -8.66 -42.85 3.69
N LEU A 200 -9.22 -44.04 3.72
CA LEU A 200 -10.37 -44.40 4.55
C LEU A 200 -9.95 -45.61 5.39
N LYS A 201 -9.79 -45.39 6.70
CA LYS A 201 -9.15 -46.34 7.63
C LYS A 201 -9.83 -46.29 9.00
N ASP A 202 -9.36 -47.13 9.91
CA ASP A 202 -9.72 -47.12 11.33
C ASP A 202 -9.12 -45.96 12.14
N SER A 203 -8.26 -45.14 11.52
CA SER A 203 -7.51 -44.04 12.12
C SER A 203 -7.21 -42.96 11.08
N PHE A 204 -7.12 -41.70 11.52
CA PHE A 204 -6.71 -40.60 10.62
C PHE A 204 -5.23 -40.71 10.25
N GLU A 205 -4.92 -40.49 8.98
CA GLU A 205 -3.55 -40.56 8.46
C GLU A 205 -2.85 -39.20 8.61
N THR A 206 -2.25 -38.96 9.79
CA THR A 206 -1.59 -37.67 10.11
C THR A 206 -0.12 -37.62 9.72
N ALA A 207 0.52 -38.77 9.46
CA ALA A 207 1.97 -38.86 9.28
C ALA A 207 2.52 -37.97 8.15
N PRO A 208 1.90 -37.90 6.94
CA PRO A 208 2.39 -37.01 5.88
C PRO A 208 2.36 -35.52 6.27
N LEU A 209 1.34 -35.08 7.02
CA LEU A 209 1.27 -33.71 7.53
C LEU A 209 2.32 -33.46 8.62
N GLU A 210 2.54 -34.42 9.51
CA GLU A 210 3.60 -34.31 10.53
C GLU A 210 4.99 -34.21 9.89
N GLU A 211 5.26 -34.98 8.83
CA GLU A 211 6.51 -34.90 8.07
C GLU A 211 6.66 -33.53 7.38
N ASN A 212 5.61 -33.03 6.74
CA ASN A 212 5.59 -31.71 6.11
C ASN A 212 5.91 -30.59 7.11
N LEU A 213 5.34 -30.63 8.31
CA LEU A 213 5.57 -29.64 9.36
C LEU A 213 6.97 -29.71 9.99
N ASN A 214 7.61 -30.88 9.95
CA ASN A 214 8.95 -31.10 10.51
C ASN A 214 10.07 -31.01 9.45
N SER A 215 9.73 -30.80 8.19
CA SER A 215 10.69 -30.72 7.10
C SER A 215 11.59 -29.49 7.27
N SER A 216 12.91 -29.71 7.24
CA SER A 216 13.89 -28.62 7.21
C SER A 216 13.81 -27.90 5.87
N CYS A 217 13.28 -26.69 5.88
CA CYS A 217 13.19 -25.83 4.71
C CYS A 217 13.83 -24.47 5.04
N ARG A 218 14.65 -24.00 4.10
CA ARG A 218 15.31 -22.70 4.18
C ARG A 218 14.31 -21.66 3.71
N MET A 219 13.89 -20.79 4.62
CA MET A 219 12.82 -19.83 4.37
C MET A 219 13.29 -18.40 4.55
N LEU A 220 12.74 -17.54 3.70
CA LEU A 220 12.86 -16.11 3.81
C LEU A 220 11.49 -15.53 4.16
N VAL A 221 11.40 -14.79 5.24
CA VAL A 221 10.17 -14.17 5.73
C VAL A 221 10.26 -12.67 5.53
N LEU A 222 9.33 -12.10 4.77
CA LEU A 222 9.21 -10.66 4.53
C LEU A 222 7.89 -10.16 5.10
N VAL A 223 7.96 -9.30 6.11
CA VAL A 223 6.81 -8.54 6.62
C VAL A 223 6.95 -7.10 6.16
N LEU A 224 6.07 -6.67 5.25
CA LEU A 224 6.20 -5.43 4.50
C LEU A 224 5.09 -4.43 4.88
N HIS A 225 5.42 -3.43 5.68
CA HIS A 225 4.54 -2.28 5.92
C HIS A 225 5.18 -0.96 5.50
N ALA A 226 4.34 0.03 5.23
CA ALA A 226 4.79 1.38 4.90
C ALA A 226 5.57 2.02 6.07
N GLY A 227 6.90 2.05 5.96
CA GLY A 227 7.80 2.67 6.94
C GLY A 227 8.42 1.70 7.94
N GLU A 228 7.91 0.47 8.03
CA GLU A 228 8.37 -0.55 8.96
C GLU A 228 8.32 -1.91 8.28
N SER A 229 9.44 -2.60 8.19
CA SER A 229 9.48 -3.93 7.58
C SER A 229 10.48 -4.82 8.29
N PHE A 230 10.26 -6.11 8.15
CA PHE A 230 11.11 -7.14 8.73
C PHE A 230 11.53 -8.12 7.64
N ILE A 231 12.81 -8.48 7.66
CA ILE A 231 13.40 -9.55 6.85
C ILE A 231 13.98 -10.56 7.81
N GLY A 232 13.51 -11.80 7.74
CA GLY A 232 14.04 -12.91 8.51
C GLY A 232 14.48 -14.03 7.60
N PHE A 233 15.69 -14.55 7.77
CA PHE A 233 16.10 -15.81 7.15
C PHE A 233 16.18 -16.90 8.22
N ALA A 234 15.52 -18.02 7.97
CA ALA A 234 15.54 -19.17 8.84
C ALA A 234 16.00 -20.42 8.05
N PRO A 235 17.07 -21.11 8.46
CA PRO A 235 17.55 -22.32 7.79
C PRO A 235 16.62 -23.51 8.03
N ASP A 236 15.82 -23.45 9.11
CA ASP A 236 14.79 -24.39 9.47
C ASP A 236 13.57 -23.66 10.06
N ALA A 237 12.46 -24.37 10.23
CA ALA A 237 11.22 -23.81 10.74
C ALA A 237 11.23 -23.54 12.28
N ARG A 238 12.40 -23.24 12.88
CA ARG A 238 12.56 -23.10 14.34
C ARG A 238 13.04 -21.72 14.78
N VAL A 239 14.06 -21.17 14.11
CA VAL A 239 14.68 -19.90 14.50
C VAL A 239 15.18 -19.12 13.29
N PHE A 240 15.19 -17.79 13.40
CA PHE A 240 15.87 -16.94 12.42
C PHE A 240 17.37 -16.92 12.71
N ASP A 241 18.18 -17.24 11.70
CA ASP A 241 19.64 -17.04 11.73
C ASP A 241 20.00 -15.59 11.44
N THR A 242 19.14 -14.89 10.69
CA THR A 242 19.30 -13.46 10.38
C THR A 242 17.96 -12.76 10.57
N GLU A 243 17.99 -11.64 11.30
CA GLU A 243 16.83 -10.80 11.57
C GLU A 243 17.19 -9.34 11.30
N GLU A 244 16.47 -8.71 10.37
CA GLU A 244 16.71 -7.31 10.00
C GLU A 244 15.40 -6.52 10.11
N PHE A 245 15.43 -5.49 10.96
CA PHE A 245 14.30 -4.58 11.17
C PHE A 245 14.58 -3.27 10.44
N ILE A 246 13.84 -3.02 9.36
CA ILE A 246 13.98 -1.80 8.56
C ILE A 246 12.92 -0.79 9.00
N LYS A 247 13.38 0.39 9.42
CA LYS A 247 12.51 1.53 9.75
C LYS A 247 12.85 2.74 8.90
N SER A 248 11.82 3.46 8.46
CA SER A 248 11.95 4.73 7.77
C SER A 248 10.81 5.70 8.14
N SER A 249 11.04 6.99 7.91
CA SER A 249 10.08 8.04 8.29
C SER A 249 8.99 8.21 7.24
N VAL A 250 8.12 7.21 7.06
CA VAL A 250 6.92 7.34 6.22
C VAL A 250 5.81 7.99 7.03
N LYS A 251 5.25 9.11 6.55
CA LYS A 251 4.14 9.78 7.24
C LYS A 251 2.86 8.93 7.20
N GLU A 252 2.14 8.90 8.31
CA GLU A 252 0.81 8.27 8.37
C GLU A 252 -0.19 8.95 7.40
N LYS A 253 -1.21 8.21 6.99
CA LYS A 253 -2.27 8.74 6.12
C LYS A 253 -3.01 9.88 6.85
N HIS A 254 -2.88 11.11 6.34
CA HIS A 254 -3.67 12.23 6.83
C HIS A 254 -5.10 12.19 6.25
N SER A 255 -6.10 11.98 7.09
CA SER A 255 -7.52 11.90 6.70
C SER A 255 -8.23 13.26 6.59
N LYS A 256 -7.54 14.37 6.90
CA LYS A 256 -8.11 15.71 6.82
C LYS A 256 -7.94 16.26 5.40
N GLY A 257 -9.02 16.21 4.63
CA GLY A 257 -9.06 16.75 3.26
C GLY A 257 -8.72 18.23 3.21
N GLY A 258 -7.98 18.64 2.18
CA GLY A 258 -7.57 20.02 1.98
C GLY A 258 -6.66 20.22 0.76
N PHE A 259 -6.39 21.48 0.43
CA PHE A 259 -5.59 21.88 -0.75
C PHE A 259 -4.20 21.26 -0.82
N SER A 260 -3.63 20.84 0.31
CA SER A 260 -2.30 20.22 0.39
C SER A 260 -2.32 18.68 0.41
N GLN A 261 -3.49 18.04 0.35
CA GLN A 261 -3.63 16.58 0.44
C GLN A 261 -2.85 15.84 -0.66
N ARG A 262 -3.03 16.20 -1.95
CA ARG A 262 -2.31 15.56 -3.06
C ARG A 262 -0.78 15.64 -2.94
N ARG A 263 -0.27 16.75 -2.39
CA ARG A 263 1.18 16.91 -2.16
C ARG A 263 1.67 15.96 -1.06
N PHE A 264 0.89 15.79 0.01
CA PHE A 264 1.23 14.86 1.08
C PHE A 264 1.13 13.39 0.62
N GLU A 265 0.14 13.06 -0.19
CA GLU A 265 0.01 11.72 -0.79
C GLU A 265 1.22 11.39 -1.66
N ARG A 266 1.62 12.31 -2.56
CA ARG A 266 2.80 12.09 -3.40
C ARG A 266 4.10 11.97 -2.60
N LEU A 267 4.30 12.84 -1.62
CA LEU A 267 5.47 12.75 -0.73
C LEU A 267 5.49 11.41 0.03
N ARG A 268 4.31 10.93 0.47
CA ARG A 268 4.20 9.64 1.13
C ARG A 268 4.49 8.47 0.19
N GLU A 269 4.04 8.52 -1.06
CA GLU A 269 4.38 7.51 -2.07
C GLU A 269 5.89 7.51 -2.36
N GLU A 270 6.52 8.68 -2.47
CA GLU A 270 7.97 8.83 -2.59
C GLU A 270 8.70 8.23 -1.36
N ASP A 271 8.23 8.51 -0.14
CA ASP A 271 8.79 7.95 1.10
C ASP A 271 8.66 6.42 1.15
N ILE A 272 7.53 5.87 0.70
CA ILE A 272 7.29 4.42 0.62
C ILE A 272 8.23 3.76 -0.39
N ALA A 273 8.38 4.34 -1.58
CA ALA A 273 9.30 3.81 -2.58
C ALA A 273 10.73 3.76 -2.03
N HIS A 274 11.17 4.83 -1.36
CA HIS A 274 12.50 4.86 -0.73
C HIS A 274 12.64 3.84 0.42
N HIS A 275 11.56 3.58 1.17
CA HIS A 275 11.55 2.49 2.16
C HIS A 275 11.71 1.12 1.50
N MET A 276 10.97 0.86 0.43
CA MET A 276 11.09 -0.40 -0.31
C MET A 276 12.48 -0.59 -0.92
N ASP A 277 13.11 0.47 -1.44
CA ASP A 277 14.48 0.37 -1.94
C ASP A 277 15.47 -0.04 -0.83
N LYS A 278 15.33 0.48 0.39
CA LYS A 278 16.13 0.04 1.55
C LYS A 278 15.86 -1.41 1.92
N VAL A 279 14.60 -1.84 1.89
CA VAL A 279 14.22 -3.25 2.14
C VAL A 279 14.94 -4.14 1.14
N PHE A 280 14.96 -3.78 -0.15
CA PHE A 280 15.64 -4.55 -1.18
C PHE A 280 17.16 -4.54 -1.06
N GLU A 281 17.78 -3.42 -0.69
CA GLU A 281 19.23 -3.38 -0.42
C GLU A 281 19.66 -4.32 0.73
N VAL A 282 18.82 -4.46 1.75
CA VAL A 282 19.07 -5.41 2.86
C VAL A 282 18.75 -6.83 2.41
N LEU A 283 17.64 -7.04 1.69
CA LEU A 283 17.24 -8.34 1.16
C LEU A 283 18.32 -8.97 0.29
N ASP A 284 18.92 -8.19 -0.61
CA ASP A 284 19.97 -8.66 -1.51
C ASP A 284 21.17 -9.21 -0.72
N LYS A 285 21.58 -8.53 0.36
CA LYS A 285 22.66 -9.01 1.25
C LYS A 285 22.28 -10.30 1.96
N VAL A 286 21.06 -10.37 2.50
CA VAL A 286 20.54 -11.57 3.16
C VAL A 286 20.53 -12.74 2.18
N LEU A 287 20.11 -12.53 0.93
CA LEU A 287 20.09 -13.56 -0.10
C LEU A 287 21.49 -13.98 -0.56
N GLU A 288 22.43 -13.04 -0.68
CA GLU A 288 23.84 -13.34 -1.01
C GLU A 288 24.49 -14.27 0.02
N GLU A 289 24.19 -14.07 1.31
CA GLU A 289 24.75 -14.85 2.42
C GLU A 289 24.01 -16.19 2.63
N ASN A 290 22.71 -16.25 2.30
CA ASN A 290 21.83 -17.34 2.72
C ASN A 290 21.18 -18.11 1.56
N SER A 291 21.62 -17.92 0.32
CA SER A 291 21.18 -18.73 -0.83
C SER A 291 21.70 -20.19 -0.75
N PRO A 292 20.94 -21.21 -1.22
CA PRO A 292 19.58 -21.13 -1.78
C PRO A 292 18.48 -20.99 -0.73
N VAL A 293 17.32 -20.47 -1.15
CA VAL A 293 16.08 -20.37 -0.35
C VAL A 293 15.02 -21.23 -1.01
N ASP A 294 14.33 -22.06 -0.22
CA ASP A 294 13.26 -22.94 -0.69
C ASP A 294 11.92 -22.19 -0.81
N PHE A 295 11.58 -21.42 0.23
CA PHE A 295 10.30 -20.68 0.32
C PHE A 295 10.50 -19.21 0.68
N VAL A 296 9.70 -18.34 0.06
CA VAL A 296 9.54 -16.94 0.49
C VAL A 296 8.14 -16.74 1.04
N ILE A 297 8.05 -16.39 2.32
CA ILE A 297 6.79 -16.07 2.99
C ILE A 297 6.60 -14.55 2.98
N LEU A 298 5.54 -14.08 2.34
CA LEU A 298 5.17 -12.68 2.25
C LEU A 298 4.01 -12.35 3.19
N ASN A 299 4.15 -11.25 3.92
CA ASN A 299 3.12 -10.70 4.79
C ASN A 299 3.15 -9.16 4.73
N GLY A 300 2.03 -8.52 5.05
CA GLY A 300 1.93 -7.06 5.18
C GLY A 300 0.98 -6.40 4.16
N ASP A 301 1.31 -5.17 3.78
CA ASP A 301 0.47 -4.33 2.93
C ASP A 301 0.45 -4.88 1.49
N THR A 302 -0.74 -5.23 0.97
CA THR A 302 -0.90 -5.83 -0.37
C THR A 302 -0.15 -5.08 -1.48
N PRO A 303 -0.17 -3.74 -1.58
CA PRO A 303 0.57 -3.04 -2.62
C PRO A 303 2.09 -3.31 -2.56
N LEU A 304 2.66 -3.44 -1.36
CA LEU A 304 4.09 -3.70 -1.16
C LEU A 304 4.42 -5.16 -1.45
N ILE A 305 3.54 -6.09 -1.08
CA ILE A 305 3.64 -7.50 -1.47
C ILE A 305 3.71 -7.63 -3.00
N ARG A 306 2.77 -6.99 -3.72
CA ARG A 306 2.75 -7.03 -5.20
C ARG A 306 3.94 -6.33 -5.84
N GLU A 307 4.55 -5.37 -5.16
CA GLU A 307 5.81 -4.78 -5.60
C GLU A 307 6.98 -5.75 -5.37
N ALA A 308 7.01 -6.42 -4.22
CA ALA A 308 8.07 -7.35 -3.87
C ALA A 308 8.08 -8.59 -4.78
N GLU A 309 6.91 -9.14 -5.09
CA GLU A 309 6.75 -10.26 -6.03
C GLU A 309 7.37 -9.99 -7.41
N LYS A 310 7.41 -8.72 -7.85
CA LYS A 310 7.99 -8.34 -9.14
C LYS A 310 9.51 -8.25 -9.12
N ARG A 311 10.09 -8.02 -7.94
CA ARG A 311 11.54 -7.81 -7.75
C ARG A 311 12.24 -9.08 -7.25
N LEU A 312 11.52 -9.99 -6.59
CA LEU A 312 12.04 -11.27 -6.11
C LEU A 312 12.47 -12.18 -7.28
N PRO A 313 13.50 -13.03 -7.08
CA PRO A 313 13.89 -14.02 -8.07
C PRO A 313 12.73 -15.01 -8.32
N LEU A 314 12.64 -15.58 -9.52
CA LEU A 314 11.58 -16.53 -9.92
C LEU A 314 11.77 -17.96 -9.38
N SER A 315 12.87 -18.23 -8.67
CA SER A 315 13.23 -19.59 -8.25
C SER A 315 12.54 -20.12 -6.99
N PRO A 316 12.34 -19.34 -5.90
CA PRO A 316 11.70 -19.86 -4.70
C PRO A 316 10.17 -19.87 -4.85
N GLU A 317 9.51 -20.77 -4.13
CA GLU A 317 8.06 -20.77 -4.05
C GLU A 317 7.58 -19.67 -3.10
N ILE A 318 6.66 -18.82 -3.57
CA ILE A 318 6.15 -17.65 -2.82
C ILE A 318 4.83 -18.04 -2.15
N ILE A 319 4.71 -17.74 -0.86
CA ILE A 319 3.52 -18.00 -0.04
C ILE A 319 3.07 -16.70 0.61
N GLU A 320 1.87 -16.21 0.28
CA GLU A 320 1.28 -15.05 0.92
C GLU A 320 0.51 -15.48 2.18
N LYS A 321 0.88 -14.93 3.34
CA LYS A 321 0.17 -15.16 4.60
C LYS A 321 -0.63 -13.92 4.96
N PRO A 322 -1.98 -13.99 5.05
CA PRO A 322 -2.77 -12.87 5.51
C PRO A 322 -2.79 -12.85 7.04
N ALA A 323 -1.79 -12.22 7.64
CA ALA A 323 -1.69 -11.96 9.08
C ALA A 323 -1.45 -10.46 9.34
N ASP A 324 -1.98 -9.92 10.45
CA ASP A 324 -1.72 -8.54 10.87
C ASP A 324 -0.53 -8.52 11.84
N ILE A 325 0.69 -8.50 11.29
CA ILE A 325 1.93 -8.53 12.08
C ILE A 325 2.42 -7.10 12.30
N LYS A 326 2.39 -6.63 13.55
CA LYS A 326 2.91 -5.30 13.91
C LYS A 326 4.40 -5.39 14.21
N VAL A 327 5.23 -5.16 13.20
CA VAL A 327 6.70 -5.31 13.26
C VAL A 327 7.33 -4.66 14.50
N GLU A 328 6.93 -3.46 14.93
CA GLU A 328 7.54 -2.82 16.11
C GLU A 328 7.25 -3.50 17.46
N LYS A 329 6.16 -4.26 17.53
CA LYS A 329 5.63 -4.84 18.78
C LYS A 329 5.83 -6.35 18.83
N THR A 330 6.29 -6.96 17.74
CA THR A 330 6.42 -8.39 17.58
C THR A 330 7.90 -8.73 17.36
N GLY A 331 8.50 -9.47 18.30
CA GLY A 331 9.87 -9.97 18.13
C GLY A 331 9.95 -11.09 17.09
N GLY A 332 11.15 -11.38 16.57
CA GLY A 332 11.38 -12.39 15.53
C GLY A 332 10.76 -13.75 15.83
N GLU A 333 10.90 -14.26 17.06
CA GLU A 333 10.30 -15.54 17.48
C GLU A 333 8.77 -15.57 17.33
N GLU A 334 8.08 -14.49 17.70
CA GLU A 334 6.62 -14.42 17.55
C GLU A 334 6.23 -14.21 16.07
N ILE A 335 7.01 -13.46 15.28
CA ILE A 335 6.82 -13.37 13.82
C ILE A 335 6.89 -14.77 13.21
N LEU A 336 7.93 -15.54 13.52
CA LEU A 336 8.14 -16.89 13.01
C LEU A 336 6.96 -17.80 13.41
N ARG A 337 6.55 -17.74 14.67
CA ARG A 337 5.39 -18.49 15.18
C ARG A 337 4.11 -18.14 14.44
N MET A 338 3.86 -16.87 14.14
CA MET A 338 2.68 -16.41 13.41
C MET A 338 2.68 -16.88 11.96
N VAL A 339 3.79 -16.76 11.24
CA VAL A 339 3.86 -17.16 9.82
C VAL A 339 3.83 -18.67 9.61
N LEU A 340 4.34 -19.43 10.58
CA LEU A 340 4.31 -20.91 10.58
C LEU A 340 3.03 -21.50 11.18
N SER A 341 2.05 -20.68 11.51
CA SER A 341 0.78 -21.17 12.03
C SER A 341 -0.05 -21.87 10.95
N SER A 342 -0.65 -23.01 11.30
CA SER A 342 -1.65 -23.69 10.47
C SER A 342 -3.05 -23.13 10.75
N ARG A 343 -3.89 -23.04 9.73
CA ARG A 343 -5.31 -22.68 9.91
C ARG A 343 -6.15 -23.92 9.99
N ARG A 344 -6.95 -24.04 11.04
CA ARG A 344 -7.93 -25.11 11.23
C ARG A 344 -9.33 -24.55 11.02
N TYR A 345 -10.09 -25.19 10.15
CA TYR A 345 -11.48 -24.88 9.85
C TYR A 345 -12.34 -26.00 10.40
N LEU A 346 -13.30 -25.67 11.26
CA LEU A 346 -14.36 -26.58 11.67
C LEU A 346 -15.49 -26.41 10.66
N LEU A 347 -15.73 -27.44 9.87
CA LEU A 347 -16.68 -27.42 8.75
C LEU A 347 -18.09 -27.64 9.26
#